data_AF-A0A2N5GUJ5-F1
#
_entry.id   AF-A0A2N5GUJ5-F1
#
_cell.length_a   1.000
_cell.length_b   1.000
_cell.length_c   1.000
_cell.angle_alpha   90.00
_cell.angle_beta   90.00
_cell.angle_gamma   90.00
#
_symmetry.space_group_name_H-M   'P 1'
#
loop_
_entity.id
_entity.type
_entity.pdbx_description
1 polymer ?
#
loop_
_entity_poly.entity_id
_entity_poly.type
_entity_poly.pdbx_seq_one_letter_code
_entity_poly.pdbx_strand_id
1 'polypeptide(L)'
;MKITLEMSKGAYEIAKKVYSGKTSRNQGKIEINKVTGMNEGSAQAFITIFLAMMNGEEYKRAFNNDTNKYLLESIRQDFGPDYYTNALKAVQKHIDYYSTLRKGNLTGLQKIVNEMKY
;
A
#
# COMPACT_ATOMS: atom_id res chain seq x y z
N MET A 1 15.11 4.35 4.51
CA MET A 1 15.38 3.00 5.04
C MET A 1 14.83 1.97 4.07
N LYS A 2 15.39 0.76 4.02
CA LYS A 2 14.79 -0.36 3.29
C LYS A 2 13.63 -0.91 4.10
N ILE A 3 12.48 -1.11 3.46
CA ILE A 3 11.27 -1.65 4.09
C ILE A 3 11.24 -3.15 3.84
N THR A 4 11.19 -3.94 4.90
CA THR A 4 11.11 -5.41 4.80
C THR A 4 9.67 -5.86 4.73
N LEU A 5 9.43 -7.07 4.24
CA LEU A 5 8.10 -7.66 4.22
C LEU A 5 7.50 -7.81 5.63
N GLU A 6 8.33 -8.12 6.62
CA GLU A 6 7.88 -8.24 8.01
C GLU A 6 7.36 -6.91 8.58
N MET A 7 8.05 -5.80 8.24
CA MET A 7 7.56 -4.47 8.58
C MET A 7 6.24 -4.16 7.89
N SER A 8 6.06 -4.58 6.64
CA SER A 8 4.81 -4.39 5.91
C SER A 8 3.65 -5.18 6.52
N LYS A 9 3.89 -6.41 7.00
CA LYS A 9 2.88 -7.21 7.71
C LYS A 9 2.44 -6.54 9.01
N GLY A 10 3.39 -6.10 9.84
CA GLY A 10 3.07 -5.38 11.07
C GLY A 10 2.36 -4.05 10.79
N ALA A 11 2.77 -3.33 9.76
CA ALA A 11 2.15 -2.07 9.36
C ALA A 11 0.71 -2.25 8.85
N TYR A 12 0.43 -3.35 8.16
CA TYR A 12 -0.89 -3.69 7.62
C TYR A 12 -1.96 -3.85 8.70
N GLU A 13 -1.65 -4.56 9.80
CA GLU A 13 -2.58 -4.71 10.91
C GLU A 13 -2.99 -3.37 11.53
N ILE A 14 -2.05 -2.42 11.63
CA ILE A 14 -2.36 -1.07 12.14
C ILE A 14 -3.10 -0.24 11.08
N ALA A 15 -2.74 -0.37 9.80
CA ALA A 15 -3.43 0.33 8.72
C ALA A 15 -4.91 -0.08 8.62
N LYS A 16 -5.25 -1.35 8.88
CA LYS A 16 -6.64 -1.83 9.02
C LYS A 16 -7.38 -1.13 10.18
N LYS A 17 -6.72 -0.93 11.32
CA LYS A 17 -7.30 -0.16 12.44
C LYS A 17 -7.56 1.29 12.05
N VAL A 18 -6.65 1.91 11.29
CA VAL A 18 -6.84 3.27 10.77
C VAL A 18 -8.03 3.33 9.81
N TYR A 19 -8.13 2.39 8.87
CA TYR A 19 -9.22 2.34 7.89
C TYR A 19 -10.60 2.17 8.54
N SER A 20 -10.69 1.29 9.55
CA SER A 20 -11.92 1.06 10.31
C SER A 20 -12.25 2.17 11.33
N GLY A 21 -11.47 3.25 11.40
CA GLY A 21 -11.69 4.35 12.33
C GLY A 21 -11.34 4.05 13.79
N LYS A 22 -10.74 2.89 14.08
CA LYS A 22 -10.36 2.48 15.45
C LYS A 22 -9.14 3.24 15.99
N THR A 23 -8.35 3.85 15.11
CA THR A 23 -7.23 4.72 15.49
C THR A 23 -7.03 5.82 14.45
N SER A 24 -6.40 6.93 14.82
CA SER A 24 -6.08 8.02 13.88
C SER A 24 -4.86 7.70 13.03
N ARG A 25 -4.69 8.38 11.88
CA ARG A 25 -3.46 8.29 11.06
C ARG A 25 -2.20 8.66 11.85
N ASN A 26 -2.29 9.66 12.73
CA ASN A 26 -1.17 10.11 13.56
C ASN A 26 -0.77 9.08 14.61
N GLN A 27 -1.73 8.49 15.33
CA GLN A 27 -1.44 7.41 16.27
C GLN A 27 -0.95 6.16 15.53
N GLY A 28 -1.59 5.82 14.40
CA GLY A 28 -1.22 4.67 13.58
C GLY A 28 0.24 4.72 13.13
N LYS A 29 0.75 5.85 12.61
CA LYS A 29 2.15 5.92 12.17
C LYS A 29 3.15 5.76 13.33
N ILE A 30 2.81 6.25 14.53
CA ILE A 30 3.62 6.10 15.74
C ILE A 30 3.61 4.63 16.20
N GLU A 31 2.44 3.99 16.19
CA GLU A 31 2.30 2.57 16.54
C GLU A 31 3.09 1.67 15.57
N ILE A 32 2.96 1.91 14.26
CA ILE A 32 3.75 1.21 13.23
C ILE A 32 5.25 1.38 13.49
N ASN A 33 5.70 2.59 13.79
CA ASN A 33 7.11 2.84 14.10
C ASN A 33 7.58 2.02 15.30
N LYS A 34 6.81 2.01 16.39
CA LYS A 34 7.14 1.26 17.61
C LYS A 34 7.18 -0.25 17.39
N VAL A 35 6.23 -0.80 16.64
CA VAL A 35 6.09 -2.27 16.51
C VAL A 35 6.93 -2.88 15.37
N THR A 36 7.31 -2.09 14.37
CA THR A 36 8.05 -2.58 13.19
C THR A 36 9.44 -1.98 13.01
N GLY A 37 9.76 -0.89 13.72
CA GLY A 37 10.96 -0.08 13.47
C GLY A 37 10.86 0.78 12.20
N MET A 38 9.73 0.80 11.49
CA MET A 38 9.52 1.64 10.32
C MET A 38 9.54 3.12 10.71
N ASN A 39 10.41 3.94 10.12
CA ASN A 39 10.40 5.37 10.42
C ASN A 39 9.02 5.99 10.14
N GLU A 40 8.65 7.02 10.90
CA GLU A 40 7.30 7.58 10.82
C GLU A 40 6.90 8.06 9.42
N GLY A 41 7.86 8.58 8.64
CA GLY A 41 7.60 9.00 7.27
C GLY A 41 7.20 7.86 6.35
N SER A 42 7.83 6.68 6.51
CA SER A 42 7.47 5.47 5.76
C SER A 42 6.17 4.88 6.31
N ALA A 43 5.96 4.90 7.62
CA ALA A 43 4.71 4.44 8.24
C ALA A 43 3.50 5.27 7.78
N GLN A 44 3.65 6.58 7.71
CA GLN A 44 2.63 7.48 7.18
C GLN A 44 2.37 7.22 5.69
N ALA A 45 3.41 6.95 4.90
CA ALA A 45 3.25 6.57 3.50
C ALA A 45 2.51 5.25 3.35
N PHE A 46 2.81 4.26 4.19
CA PHE A 46 2.15 2.95 4.22
C PHE A 46 0.66 3.11 4.45
N ILE A 47 0.28 3.83 5.50
CA ILE A 47 -1.13 4.12 5.80
C ILE A 47 -1.79 4.84 4.62
N THR A 48 -1.14 5.86 4.06
CA THR A 48 -1.71 6.63 2.94
C THR A 48 -1.99 5.74 1.73
N ILE A 49 -1.04 4.87 1.38
CA ILE A 49 -1.15 3.98 0.22
C ILE A 49 -2.20 2.91 0.47
N PHE A 50 -2.23 2.30 1.65
CA PHE A 50 -3.28 1.34 2.00
C PHE A 50 -4.68 1.96 1.88
N LEU A 51 -4.90 3.14 2.45
CA LEU A 51 -6.21 3.82 2.37
C LEU A 51 -6.59 4.16 0.92
N ALA A 52 -5.62 4.62 0.11
CA ALA A 52 -5.85 4.87 -1.31
C ALA A 52 -6.21 3.58 -2.06
N MET A 53 -5.56 2.45 -1.75
CA MET A 53 -5.91 1.14 -2.30
C MET A 53 -7.33 0.72 -1.94
N MET A 54 -7.74 0.86 -0.67
CA MET A 54 -9.09 0.53 -0.23
C MET A 54 -10.17 1.33 -1.00
N ASN A 55 -9.85 2.56 -1.38
CA ASN A 55 -10.79 3.48 -2.04
C ASN A 55 -10.62 3.58 -3.56
N GLY A 56 -9.62 2.92 -4.15
CA GLY A 56 -9.33 3.02 -5.59
C GLY A 56 -8.79 4.39 -6.03
N GLU A 57 -8.07 5.08 -5.14
CA GLU A 57 -7.54 6.44 -5.32
C GLU A 57 -6.06 6.43 -5.74
N GLU A 58 -5.63 7.48 -6.43
CA GLU A 58 -4.22 7.66 -6.80
C GLU A 58 -3.38 7.95 -5.55
N TYR A 59 -2.17 7.39 -5.50
CA TYR A 59 -1.15 7.75 -4.51
C TYR A 59 0.19 8.06 -5.21
N LYS A 60 1.02 8.92 -4.59
CA LYS A 60 2.24 9.47 -5.24
C LYS A 60 3.55 8.96 -4.66
N ARG A 61 3.51 8.27 -3.52
CA ARG A 61 4.69 7.60 -2.94
C ARG A 61 4.77 6.17 -3.46
N ALA A 62 5.97 5.69 -3.73
CA ALA A 62 6.20 4.31 -4.15
C ALA A 62 6.73 3.46 -2.97
N PHE A 63 6.28 2.21 -2.89
CA PHE A 63 6.94 1.15 -2.12
C PHE A 63 7.56 0.13 -3.07
N ASN A 64 8.38 -0.77 -2.52
CA ASN A 64 8.92 -1.89 -3.28
C ASN A 64 7.79 -2.85 -3.74
N ASN A 65 8.12 -3.69 -4.71
CA ASN A 65 7.17 -4.62 -5.31
C ASN A 65 6.65 -5.66 -4.32
N ASP A 66 7.48 -6.14 -3.40
CA ASP A 66 7.08 -7.13 -2.38
C ASP A 66 5.95 -6.61 -1.49
N THR A 67 6.06 -5.35 -1.03
CA THR A 67 5.01 -4.70 -0.24
C THR A 67 3.73 -4.49 -1.04
N ASN A 68 3.82 -4.07 -2.30
CA ASN A 68 2.62 -3.88 -3.13
C ASN A 68 1.91 -5.21 -3.39
N LYS A 69 2.65 -6.27 -3.73
CA LYS A 69 2.10 -7.60 -3.94
C LYS A 69 1.42 -8.12 -2.67
N TYR A 70 2.10 -8.00 -1.53
CA TYR A 70 1.54 -8.36 -0.23
C TYR A 70 0.23 -7.62 0.07
N LEU A 71 0.18 -6.30 -0.12
CA LEU A 71 -1.04 -5.52 0.10
C LEU A 71 -2.20 -5.97 -0.81
N LEU A 72 -1.94 -6.21 -2.09
CA LEU A 72 -2.96 -6.69 -3.03
C LEU A 72 -3.50 -8.07 -2.63
N GLU A 73 -2.63 -9.01 -2.27
CA GLU A 73 -3.00 -10.35 -1.82
C GLU A 73 -3.80 -10.31 -0.52
N SER A 74 -3.32 -9.55 0.48
CA SER A 74 -3.98 -9.42 1.77
C SER A 74 -5.32 -8.69 1.68
N ILE A 75 -5.44 -7.64 0.85
CA ILE A 75 -6.73 -6.96 0.64
C ILE A 75 -7.74 -7.92 0.00
N ARG A 76 -7.33 -8.69 -1.01
CA ARG A 76 -8.20 -9.70 -1.64
C ARG A 76 -8.70 -10.74 -0.63
N GLN A 77 -7.81 -11.21 0.24
CA GLN A 77 -8.12 -12.21 1.26
C GLN A 77 -9.02 -11.66 2.37
N ASP A 78 -8.72 -10.47 2.90
CA ASP A 78 -9.37 -9.94 4.10
C ASP A 78 -10.67 -9.18 3.81
N PHE A 79 -10.76 -8.53 2.65
CA PHE A 79 -11.87 -7.63 2.32
C PHE A 79 -12.69 -8.07 1.10
N GLY A 80 -12.17 -9.01 0.30
CA GLY A 80 -12.89 -9.59 -0.83
C GLY A 80 -12.71 -8.84 -2.16
N PRO A 81 -13.43 -9.29 -3.22
CA PRO A 81 -13.15 -8.93 -4.62
C PRO A 81 -13.38 -7.45 -4.96
N ASP A 82 -14.34 -6.79 -4.32
CA ASP A 82 -14.65 -5.38 -4.61
C ASP A 82 -13.50 -4.46 -4.15
N TYR A 83 -13.03 -4.65 -2.92
CA TYR A 83 -11.88 -3.91 -2.38
C TYR A 83 -10.59 -4.26 -3.12
N TYR A 84 -10.45 -5.49 -3.55
CA TYR A 84 -9.32 -5.89 -4.38
C TYR A 84 -9.30 -5.18 -5.74
N THR A 85 -10.48 -5.03 -6.36
CA THR A 85 -10.62 -4.26 -7.61
C THR A 85 -10.28 -2.79 -7.40
N ASN A 86 -10.70 -2.20 -6.28
CA ASN A 86 -10.26 -0.86 -5.88
C ASN A 86 -8.74 -0.79 -5.73
N ALA A 87 -8.12 -1.76 -5.06
CA ALA A 87 -6.68 -1.78 -4.87
C ALA A 87 -5.91 -1.86 -6.19
N LEU A 88 -6.33 -2.74 -7.12
CA LEU A 88 -5.74 -2.82 -8.47
C LEU A 88 -5.89 -1.49 -9.23
N LYS A 89 -7.04 -0.83 -9.12
CA LYS A 89 -7.29 0.49 -9.74
C LYS A 89 -6.38 1.57 -9.16
N ALA A 90 -6.20 1.61 -7.84
CA ALA A 90 -5.29 2.53 -7.17
C ALA A 90 -3.83 2.35 -7.63
N VAL A 91 -3.37 1.09 -7.70
CA VAL A 91 -2.02 0.75 -8.18
C VAL A 91 -1.85 1.16 -9.65
N GLN A 92 -2.84 0.92 -10.51
CA GLN A 92 -2.76 1.33 -11.91
C GLN A 92 -2.65 2.86 -12.02
N LYS A 93 -3.48 3.62 -11.29
CA LYS A 93 -3.38 5.09 -11.24
C LYS A 93 -2.00 5.57 -10.79
N HIS A 94 -1.41 4.90 -9.79
CA HIS A 94 -0.06 5.20 -9.34
C HIS A 94 0.99 4.97 -10.44
N ILE A 95 0.91 3.84 -11.17
CA ILE A 95 1.80 3.54 -12.29
C ILE A 95 1.66 4.60 -13.39
N ASP A 96 0.43 4.93 -13.76
CA ASP A 96 0.13 5.92 -14.80
C ASP A 96 0.69 7.29 -14.40
N TYR A 97 0.44 7.74 -13.17
CA TYR A 97 1.02 8.97 -12.62
C TYR A 97 2.56 8.96 -12.71
N TYR A 98 3.20 7.87 -12.29
CA TYR A 98 4.66 7.79 -12.27
C TYR A 98 5.26 7.84 -13.69
N SER A 99 4.57 7.28 -14.68
CA SER A 99 4.98 7.33 -16.10
C SER A 99 5.05 8.76 -16.63
N THR A 100 4.23 9.68 -16.11
CA THR A 100 4.25 11.10 -16.51
C THR A 100 5.50 11.84 -16.01
N LEU A 101 6.17 11.35 -14.95
CA LEU A 101 7.27 12.05 -14.30
C LEU A 101 8.61 11.93 -15.05
N ARG A 102 8.67 11.23 -16.19
CA ARG A 102 9.91 10.90 -16.94
C ARG A 102 10.98 10.20 -16.10
N LYS A 103 10.62 9.62 -14.94
CA LYS A 103 11.51 8.92 -14.00
C LYS A 103 11.58 7.41 -14.26
N GLY A 104 11.18 6.97 -15.46
CA GLY A 104 11.02 5.57 -15.82
C GLY A 104 9.63 5.02 -15.52
N ASN A 105 9.36 3.82 -16.03
CA ASN A 105 8.10 3.12 -15.82
C ASN A 105 8.24 2.12 -14.67
N LEU A 106 7.22 2.00 -13.84
CA LEU A 106 7.14 0.98 -12.78
C LEU A 106 6.83 -0.40 -13.36
N THR A 107 7.66 -0.87 -14.31
CA THR A 107 7.41 -2.07 -15.13
C THR A 107 7.24 -3.33 -14.28
N GLY A 108 8.03 -3.48 -13.20
CA GLY A 108 7.90 -4.60 -12.27
C GLY A 108 6.54 -4.60 -11.53
N LEU A 109 6.05 -3.42 -11.14
CA LEU A 109 4.74 -3.29 -10.52
C LEU A 109 3.61 -3.51 -11.53
N GLN A 110 3.77 -3.02 -12.76
CA GLN A 110 2.83 -3.29 -13.85
C GLN A 110 2.72 -4.79 -14.15
N LYS A 111 3.84 -5.53 -14.13
CA LYS A 111 3.86 -6.98 -14.30
C LYS A 111 3.02 -7.68 -13.21
N ILE A 112 3.20 -7.28 -11.95
CA ILE A 112 2.41 -7.80 -10.82
C ILE A 112 0.91 -7.55 -11.05
N VAL A 113 0.53 -6.31 -11.39
CA VAL A 113 -0.88 -5.97 -11.66
C VAL A 113 -1.45 -6.83 -12.80
N ASN A 114 -0.68 -7.06 -13.86
CA ASN A 114 -1.13 -7.86 -15.00
C ASN A 114 -1.30 -9.35 -14.64
N GLU A 115 -0.40 -9.92 -13.84
CA GLU A 115 -0.50 -11.30 -13.35
C GLU A 115 -1.68 -11.50 -12.39
N MET A 116 -2.05 -10.45 -11.67
CA MET A 116 -3.08 -10.47 -10.63
C MET A 116 -4.50 -10.15 -11.13
N LYS A 117 -4.64 -9.65 -12.37
CA LYS A 117 -5.96 -9.35 -12.98
C LYS A 117 -6.75 -10.60 -13.41
N TYR A 118 -6.12 -11.78 -13.38
CA TYR A 118 -6.66 -13.07 -13.81
C TYR A 118 -6.58 -14.08 -12.65
#